data_AF-A0A1D6HNF4-F1
#
_entry.id   AF-A0A1D6HNF4-F1
#
_cell.length_a   1.000
_cell.length_b   1.000
_cell.length_c   1.000
_cell.angle_alpha   90.00
_cell.angle_beta   90.00
_cell.angle_gamma   90.00
#
_symmetry.space_group_name_H-M   'P 1'
#
loop_
_entity.id
_entity.type
_entity.pdbx_description
1 polymer ?
#
loop_
_entity_poly.entity_id
_entity_poly.type
_entity_poly.pdbx_seq_one_letter_code
_entity_poly.pdbx_strand_id
1 'polypeptide(L)'
;MIKIRYEAKLFLQVFSSSNLETKSNFKIQRIASHIIKVHASGAAASSTNTEGSEGENWLKRYIEYCRATCKPRLSEKAAEMLQNKYIEIRQKMRQQAHETGRAAAIPITVRQLEAIIRLSESLAKMRLTSVATPEHVEEAFRLFNVSTVDAARSGINEHLNLSPEIANESKRRHK
;
A
#
# COMPACT_ATOMS: atom_id res chain seq x y z
N MET A 1 32.29 -22.36 20.99
CA MET A 1 31.09 -22.53 20.14
C MET A 1 30.27 -21.25 19.92
N ILE A 2 30.25 -20.29 20.86
CA ILE A 2 29.41 -19.07 20.76
C ILE A 2 29.93 -18.07 19.72
N LYS A 3 31.25 -17.90 19.58
CA LYS A 3 31.88 -16.92 18.65
C LYS A 3 31.58 -17.19 17.17
N ILE A 4 31.53 -18.46 16.76
CA ILE A 4 31.24 -18.86 15.36
C ILE A 4 29.77 -18.59 14.98
N ARG A 5 28.84 -18.71 15.95
CA ARG A 5 27.41 -18.41 15.71
C ARG A 5 27.14 -16.91 15.53
N TYR A 6 27.87 -16.03 16.22
CA TYR A 6 27.73 -14.58 16.05
C TYR A 6 28.30 -14.09 14.72
N GLU A 7 29.47 -14.60 14.31
CA GLU A 7 30.08 -14.32 13.01
C GLU A 7 29.17 -14.76 11.86
N ALA A 8 28.59 -15.97 11.91
CA ALA A 8 27.66 -16.44 10.89
C ALA A 8 26.37 -15.59 10.81
N LYS A 9 25.89 -15.07 11.94
CA LYS A 9 24.69 -14.20 12.01
C LYS A 9 24.99 -12.80 11.49
N LEU A 10 26.17 -12.26 11.79
CA LEU A 10 26.64 -10.98 11.28
C LEU A 10 26.91 -11.07 9.77
N PHE A 11 27.47 -12.18 9.29
CA PHE A 11 27.71 -12.43 7.87
C PHE A 11 26.41 -12.58 7.08
N LEU A 12 25.41 -13.32 7.60
CA LEU A 12 24.07 -13.40 7.00
C LEU A 12 23.34 -12.05 6.97
N GLN A 13 23.51 -11.23 8.02
CA GLN A 13 22.89 -9.91 8.09
C GLN A 13 23.55 -8.91 7.14
N VAL A 14 24.88 -8.90 7.03
CA VAL A 14 25.62 -8.08 6.04
C VAL A 14 25.32 -8.53 4.61
N PHE A 15 25.22 -9.84 4.37
CA PHE A 15 24.85 -10.39 3.06
C PHE A 15 23.40 -10.06 2.70
N SER A 16 22.47 -10.07 3.67
CA SER A 16 21.08 -9.65 3.46
C SER A 16 20.95 -8.15 3.22
N SER A 17 21.69 -7.31 3.94
CA SER A 17 21.66 -5.84 3.78
C SER A 17 22.27 -5.40 2.45
N SER A 18 23.41 -5.98 2.05
CA SER A 18 24.03 -5.71 0.74
C SER A 18 23.16 -6.19 -0.44
N ASN A 19 22.42 -7.30 -0.28
CA ASN A 19 21.42 -7.76 -1.26
C ASN A 19 20.20 -6.82 -1.34
N LEU A 20 19.83 -6.19 -0.22
CA LEU A 20 18.73 -5.22 -0.17
C LEU A 20 19.12 -3.89 -0.83
N GLU A 21 20.34 -3.42 -0.59
CA GLU A 21 20.93 -2.23 -1.23
C GLU A 21 21.11 -2.44 -2.74
N THR A 22 21.60 -3.59 -3.18
CA THR A 22 21.72 -3.89 -4.63
C THR A 22 20.36 -4.02 -5.32
N LYS A 23 19.34 -4.62 -4.68
CA LYS A 23 17.96 -4.63 -5.18
C LYS A 23 17.34 -3.22 -5.25
N SER A 24 17.63 -2.36 -4.29
CA SER A 24 17.18 -0.96 -4.28
C SER A 24 17.84 -0.16 -5.42
N ASN A 25 19.16 -0.29 -5.57
CA ASN A 25 19.93 0.36 -6.63
C ASN A 25 19.47 -0.09 -8.03
N PHE A 26 19.16 -1.37 -8.23
CA PHE A 26 18.62 -1.86 -9.50
C PHE A 26 17.25 -1.24 -9.84
N LYS A 27 16.36 -1.06 -8.85
CA LYS A 27 15.08 -0.36 -9.06
C LYS A 27 15.30 1.11 -9.42
N ILE A 28 16.19 1.80 -8.70
CA ILE A 28 16.52 3.21 -8.94
C ILE A 28 17.12 3.41 -10.33
N GLN A 29 18.09 2.55 -10.71
CA GLN A 29 18.71 2.58 -12.04
C GLN A 29 17.68 2.36 -13.15
N ARG A 30 16.75 1.40 -12.98
CA ARG A 30 15.67 1.17 -13.95
C ARG A 30 14.76 2.38 -14.13
N ILE A 31 14.38 3.03 -13.02
CA ILE A 31 13.55 4.25 -13.06
C ILE A 31 14.31 5.36 -13.77
N ALA A 32 15.57 5.60 -13.42
CA ALA A 32 16.41 6.62 -14.04
C ALA A 32 16.60 6.37 -15.55
N SER A 33 16.92 5.14 -15.96
CA SER A 33 17.04 4.77 -17.37
C SER A 33 15.73 4.96 -18.14
N HIS A 34 14.58 4.66 -17.51
CA HIS A 34 13.28 4.87 -18.13
C HIS A 34 12.98 6.36 -18.35
N ILE A 35 13.22 7.20 -17.33
CA ILE A 35 13.03 8.66 -17.43
C ILE A 35 13.93 9.25 -18.52
N ILE A 36 15.21 8.88 -18.55
CA ILE A 36 16.15 9.32 -19.59
C ILE A 36 15.65 8.90 -20.98
N LYS A 37 15.15 7.67 -21.14
CA LYS A 37 14.59 7.19 -22.41
C LYS A 37 13.39 8.03 -22.86
N VAL A 38 12.46 8.36 -21.95
CA VAL A 38 11.28 9.18 -22.26
C VAL A 38 11.68 10.59 -22.71
N HIS A 39 12.65 11.22 -22.03
CA HIS A 39 13.12 12.56 -22.37
C HIS A 39 14.03 12.60 -23.61
N ALA A 40 14.88 11.58 -23.81
CA ALA A 40 15.76 11.46 -24.98
C ALA A 40 15.00 11.15 -26.28
N SER A 41 13.85 10.46 -26.17
CA SER A 41 12.98 10.15 -27.32
C SER A 41 12.05 11.32 -27.71
N GLY A 42 12.29 12.52 -27.16
CA GLY A 42 11.66 13.81 -27.50
C GLY A 42 10.27 13.73 -28.12
N ALA A 43 9.21 13.63 -27.30
CA ALA A 43 7.79 13.64 -27.70
C ALA A 43 7.32 12.59 -28.74
N ALA A 44 8.21 11.91 -29.47
CA ALA A 44 7.90 10.92 -30.51
C ALA A 44 7.44 9.57 -29.94
N ALA A 45 7.63 9.34 -28.64
CA ALA A 45 7.08 8.17 -27.93
C ALA A 45 5.61 8.33 -27.52
N SER A 46 5.02 9.53 -27.65
CA SER A 46 3.59 9.73 -27.34
C SER A 46 2.67 9.15 -28.43
N SER A 47 3.20 8.79 -29.61
CA SER A 47 2.41 8.37 -30.78
C SER A 47 2.76 6.99 -31.35
N THR A 48 3.69 6.22 -30.75
CA THR A 48 4.11 4.92 -31.29
C THR A 48 3.55 3.69 -30.56
N ASN A 49 2.67 3.89 -29.57
CA ASN A 49 1.86 2.79 -29.02
C ASN A 49 0.54 2.67 -29.78
N THR A 50 0.57 2.40 -31.09
CA THR A 50 -0.66 2.08 -31.85
C THR A 50 -1.32 0.80 -31.30
N GLU A 51 -0.54 -0.14 -30.77
CA GLU A 51 -1.06 -1.33 -30.05
C GLU A 51 -1.56 -1.01 -28.62
N GLY A 52 -0.96 0.00 -27.97
CA GLY A 52 -1.41 0.48 -26.66
C GLY A 52 -2.69 1.31 -26.73
N SER A 53 -2.96 1.97 -27.85
CA SER A 53 -4.18 2.77 -28.07
C SER A 53 -5.44 1.91 -28.12
N GLU A 54 -5.40 0.77 -28.84
CA GLU A 54 -6.53 -0.19 -28.83
C GLU A 54 -6.69 -0.84 -27.45
N GLY A 55 -5.56 -1.19 -26.81
CA GLY A 55 -5.44 -1.62 -25.42
C GLY A 55 -6.13 -0.70 -24.41
N GLU A 56 -5.79 0.58 -24.48
CA GLU A 56 -6.26 1.60 -23.55
C GLU A 56 -7.73 1.93 -23.80
N ASN A 57 -8.16 1.95 -25.06
CA ASN A 57 -9.55 2.19 -25.44
C ASN A 57 -10.48 1.05 -25.01
N TRP A 58 -10.06 -0.22 -25.11
CA TRP A 58 -10.90 -1.33 -24.62
C TRP A 58 -11.04 -1.30 -23.09
N LEU A 59 -9.96 -1.00 -22.35
CA LEU A 59 -9.99 -1.01 -20.89
C LEU A 59 -10.90 0.09 -20.35
N LYS A 60 -10.85 1.29 -20.95
CA LYS A 60 -11.78 2.40 -20.63
C LYS A 60 -13.22 1.96 -20.85
N ARG A 61 -13.54 1.39 -22.01
CA ARG A 61 -14.89 0.87 -22.33
C ARG A 61 -15.31 -0.25 -21.38
N TYR A 62 -14.40 -1.13 -20.99
CA TYR A 62 -14.68 -2.21 -20.04
C TYR A 62 -15.00 -1.66 -18.65
N ILE A 63 -14.24 -0.67 -18.17
CA ILE A 63 -14.51 -0.01 -16.89
C ILE A 63 -15.87 0.69 -16.93
N GLU A 64 -16.19 1.41 -18.00
CA GLU A 64 -17.49 2.04 -18.20
C GLU A 64 -18.63 1.02 -18.17
N TYR A 65 -18.47 -0.09 -18.90
CA TYR A 65 -19.42 -1.20 -18.91
C TYR A 65 -19.63 -1.79 -17.51
N CYS A 66 -18.55 -2.06 -16.77
CA CYS A 66 -18.65 -2.58 -15.40
C CYS A 66 -19.36 -1.60 -14.46
N ARG A 67 -19.13 -0.29 -14.62
CA ARG A 67 -19.77 0.77 -13.81
C ARG A 67 -21.27 0.88 -14.09
N ALA A 68 -21.68 0.74 -15.36
CA ALA A 68 -23.08 0.83 -15.77
C ALA A 68 -23.87 -0.43 -15.40
N THR A 69 -23.30 -1.60 -15.63
CA THR A 69 -24.03 -2.88 -15.62
C THR A 69 -23.98 -3.57 -14.25
N CYS A 70 -22.92 -3.37 -13.46
CA CYS A 70 -22.71 -4.12 -12.22
C CYS A 70 -22.75 -3.22 -10.98
N LYS A 71 -23.66 -3.53 -10.06
CA LYS A 71 -23.81 -2.87 -8.76
C LYS A 71 -23.72 -3.92 -7.64
N PRO A 72 -22.50 -4.40 -7.33
CA PRO A 72 -22.35 -5.50 -6.40
C PRO A 72 -22.85 -5.16 -5.00
N ARG A 73 -23.24 -6.20 -4.27
CA ARG A 73 -23.62 -6.13 -2.85
C ARG A 73 -22.86 -7.19 -2.07
N LEU A 74 -22.59 -6.90 -0.81
CA LEU A 74 -21.95 -7.84 0.09
C LEU A 74 -22.85 -9.08 0.28
N SER A 75 -22.28 -10.27 0.14
CA SER A 75 -22.93 -11.49 0.62
C SER A 75 -23.02 -11.48 2.14
N GLU A 76 -23.98 -12.20 2.71
CA GLU A 76 -24.15 -12.32 4.16
C GLU A 76 -22.87 -12.85 4.83
N LYS A 77 -22.28 -13.91 4.26
CA LYS A 77 -21.01 -14.47 4.73
C LYS A 77 -19.86 -13.46 4.69
N ALA A 78 -19.80 -12.61 3.67
CA ALA A 78 -18.79 -11.55 3.58
C ALA A 78 -19.04 -10.43 4.60
N ALA A 79 -20.30 -10.11 4.89
CA ALA A 79 -20.67 -9.13 5.92
C ALA A 79 -20.25 -9.60 7.32
N GLU A 80 -20.54 -10.85 7.65
CA GLU A 80 -20.16 -11.48 8.92
C GLU A 80 -18.63 -11.50 9.08
N MET A 81 -17.90 -11.93 8.05
CA MET A 81 -16.45 -11.95 8.05
C MET A 81 -15.84 -10.56 8.26
N LEU A 82 -16.41 -9.53 7.61
CA LEU A 82 -15.95 -8.15 7.73
C LEU A 82 -16.20 -7.58 9.13
N GLN A 83 -17.34 -7.90 9.74
CA GLN A 83 -17.65 -7.55 11.12
C GLN A 83 -16.65 -8.20 12.09
N ASN A 84 -16.44 -9.51 11.97
CA ASN A 84 -15.55 -10.27 12.83
C ASN A 84 -14.10 -9.76 12.76
N LYS A 85 -13.57 -9.57 11.54
CA LYS A 85 -12.22 -9.00 11.35
C LYS A 85 -12.10 -7.59 11.92
N TYR A 86 -13.11 -6.75 11.73
CA TYR A 86 -13.08 -5.38 12.26
C TYR A 86 -13.00 -5.36 13.80
N ILE A 87 -13.81 -6.17 14.46
CA ILE A 87 -13.80 -6.31 15.92
C ILE A 87 -12.45 -6.83 16.40
N GLU A 88 -11.93 -7.89 15.76
CA GLU A 88 -10.64 -8.50 16.10
C GLU A 88 -9.49 -7.48 16.00
N ILE A 89 -9.43 -6.71 14.90
CA ILE A 89 -8.36 -5.72 14.74
C ILE A 89 -8.47 -4.61 15.80
N ARG A 90 -9.69 -4.11 16.08
CA ARG A 90 -9.91 -3.10 17.12
C ARG A 90 -9.55 -3.62 18.51
N GLN A 91 -9.80 -4.89 18.81
CA GLN A 91 -9.38 -5.53 20.06
C GLN A 91 -7.87 -5.62 20.17
N LYS A 92 -7.18 -6.11 19.12
CA LYS A 92 -5.72 -6.20 19.07
C LYS A 92 -5.04 -4.84 19.27
N MET A 93 -5.58 -3.79 18.65
CA MET A 93 -5.07 -2.43 18.82
C MET A 93 -5.20 -1.92 20.27
N ARG A 94 -6.30 -2.25 20.96
CA ARG A 94 -6.47 -1.89 22.39
C ARG A 94 -5.51 -2.67 23.28
N GLN A 95 -5.34 -3.97 23.03
CA GLN A 95 -4.40 -4.81 23.77
C GLN A 95 -2.97 -4.31 23.60
N GLN A 96 -2.54 -4.03 22.37
CA GLN A 96 -1.22 -3.48 22.08
C GLN A 96 -0.99 -2.14 22.79
N ALA A 97 -2.00 -1.25 22.82
CA ALA A 97 -1.90 0.02 23.51
C ALA A 97 -1.74 -0.15 25.03
N HIS A 98 -2.41 -1.15 25.62
CA HIS A 98 -2.29 -1.48 27.04
C HIS A 98 -0.92 -2.08 27.37
N GLU A 99 -0.41 -2.98 26.53
CA GLU A 99 0.88 -3.68 26.75
C GLU A 99 2.10 -2.78 26.53
N THR A 100 2.08 -1.96 25.46
CA THR A 100 3.24 -1.14 25.06
C THR A 100 3.17 0.30 25.58
N GLY A 101 2.04 0.70 26.17
CA GLY A 101 1.74 2.08 26.57
C GLY A 101 1.62 3.05 25.38
N ARG A 102 1.71 2.57 24.14
CA ARG A 102 1.69 3.39 22.92
C ARG A 102 0.51 3.00 22.05
N ALA A 103 -0.31 3.98 21.69
CA ALA A 103 -1.36 3.79 20.71
C ALA A 103 -0.77 3.48 19.33
N ALA A 104 -1.50 2.71 18.52
CA ALA A 104 -1.13 2.48 17.13
C ALA A 104 -1.05 3.81 16.36
N ALA A 105 -0.04 3.95 15.50
CA ALA A 105 0.21 5.18 14.74
C ALA A 105 -0.98 5.61 13.88
N ILE A 106 -1.80 4.68 13.38
CA ILE A 106 -3.02 4.96 12.63
C ILE A 106 -4.18 4.14 13.22
N PRO A 107 -5.16 4.76 13.90
CA PRO A 107 -6.32 4.04 14.42
C PRO A 107 -7.26 3.61 13.28
N ILE A 108 -7.74 2.37 13.31
CA ILE A 108 -8.79 1.93 12.39
C ILE A 108 -10.13 2.51 12.86
N THR A 109 -10.75 3.32 12.00
CA THR A 109 -12.04 3.99 12.23
C THR A 109 -13.14 3.37 11.36
N VAL A 110 -14.40 3.76 11.59
CA VAL A 110 -15.54 3.35 10.76
C VAL A 110 -15.34 3.75 9.29
N ARG A 111 -14.70 4.90 9.03
CA ARG A 111 -14.36 5.32 7.67
C ARG A 111 -13.46 4.31 6.95
N GLN A 112 -12.53 3.69 7.65
CA GLN A 112 -11.66 2.67 7.06
C GLN A 112 -12.43 1.39 6.77
N LEU A 113 -13.39 1.03 7.63
CA LEU A 113 -14.31 -0.08 7.37
C LEU A 113 -15.12 0.15 6.10
N GLU A 114 -15.71 1.33 5.93
CA GLU A 114 -16.42 1.69 4.70
C GLU A 114 -15.52 1.67 3.47
N ALA A 115 -14.26 2.08 3.60
CA ALA A 115 -13.30 2.01 2.50
C ALA A 115 -13.04 0.56 2.08
N ILE A 116 -12.90 -0.35 3.04
CA ILE A 116 -12.73 -1.80 2.77
C ILE A 116 -13.99 -2.39 2.12
N ILE A 117 -15.18 -1.98 2.53
CA ILE A 117 -16.44 -2.39 1.88
C ILE A 117 -16.43 -1.94 0.41
N ARG A 118 -16.13 -0.66 0.15
CA ARG A 118 -16.05 -0.12 -1.22
C ARG A 118 -14.99 -0.83 -2.07
N LEU A 119 -13.84 -1.19 -1.48
CA LEU A 119 -12.80 -1.98 -2.15
C LEU A 119 -13.31 -3.37 -2.52
N SER A 120 -13.96 -4.06 -1.59
CA SER A 120 -14.51 -5.41 -1.79
C SER A 120 -15.56 -5.43 -2.92
N GLU A 121 -16.46 -4.44 -2.93
CA GLU A 121 -17.45 -4.24 -3.99
C GLU A 121 -16.78 -3.90 -5.33
N SER A 122 -15.72 -3.09 -5.33
CA SER A 122 -14.98 -2.73 -6.55
C SER A 122 -14.27 -3.94 -7.16
N LEU A 123 -13.72 -4.84 -6.32
CA LEU A 123 -13.12 -6.10 -6.78
C LEU A 123 -14.15 -7.02 -7.43
N ALA A 124 -15.33 -7.17 -6.82
CA ALA A 124 -16.44 -7.92 -7.41
C ALA A 124 -16.93 -7.30 -8.72
N LYS A 125 -17.01 -5.96 -8.77
CA LYS A 125 -17.40 -5.20 -9.97
C LYS A 125 -16.46 -5.43 -11.14
N MET A 126 -15.15 -5.46 -10.89
CA MET A 126 -14.13 -5.71 -11.92
C MET A 126 -14.24 -7.11 -12.54
N ARG A 127 -14.77 -8.07 -11.77
CA ARG A 127 -15.08 -9.44 -12.22
C ARG A 127 -16.50 -9.60 -12.77
N LEU A 128 -17.24 -8.50 -12.93
CA LEU A 128 -18.65 -8.48 -13.36
C LEU A 128 -19.58 -9.36 -12.48
N THR A 129 -19.22 -9.59 -11.22
CA THR A 129 -20.03 -10.34 -10.27
C THR A 129 -20.92 -9.38 -9.46
N SER A 130 -22.22 -9.67 -9.37
CA SER A 130 -23.19 -8.87 -8.61
C SER A 130 -23.12 -9.06 -7.08
N VAL A 131 -22.28 -9.99 -6.62
CA VAL A 131 -22.13 -10.35 -5.21
C VAL A 131 -20.66 -10.30 -4.82
N ALA A 132 -20.35 -9.52 -3.79
CA ALA A 132 -19.06 -9.50 -3.14
C ALA A 132 -18.99 -10.63 -2.10
N THR A 133 -18.23 -11.65 -2.46
CA THR A 133 -17.95 -12.84 -1.66
C THR A 133 -16.81 -12.62 -0.65
N PRO A 134 -16.63 -13.52 0.34
CA PRO A 134 -15.55 -13.46 1.34
C PRO A 134 -14.14 -13.28 0.75
N GLU A 135 -13.89 -13.85 -0.43
CA GLU A 135 -12.58 -13.76 -1.11
C GLU A 135 -12.24 -12.32 -1.50
N HIS A 136 -13.24 -11.52 -1.88
CA HIS A 136 -13.04 -10.09 -2.17
C HIS A 136 -12.73 -9.29 -0.90
N VAL A 137 -13.34 -9.67 0.23
CA VAL A 137 -13.06 -9.05 1.53
C VAL A 137 -11.64 -9.35 1.98
N GLU A 138 -11.19 -10.61 1.87
CA GLU A 138 -9.81 -10.98 2.21
C GLU A 138 -8.80 -10.18 1.39
N GLU A 139 -9.04 -10.07 0.08
CA GLU A 139 -8.15 -9.32 -0.81
C GLU A 139 -8.18 -7.81 -0.51
N ALA A 140 -9.34 -7.24 -0.19
CA ALA A 140 -9.45 -5.84 0.23
C ALA A 140 -8.65 -5.57 1.52
N PHE A 141 -8.70 -6.47 2.50
CA PHE A 141 -7.89 -6.37 3.72
C PHE A 141 -6.40 -6.51 3.43
N ARG A 142 -6.01 -7.43 2.54
CA ARG A 142 -4.61 -7.60 2.12
C ARG A 142 -4.08 -6.31 1.50
N LEU A 143 -4.82 -5.71 0.58
CA LEU A 143 -4.47 -4.43 -0.05
C LEU A 143 -4.38 -3.30 0.97
N PHE A 144 -5.37 -3.18 1.86
CA PHE A 144 -5.39 -2.16 2.90
C PHE A 144 -4.18 -2.23 3.84
N ASN A 145 -3.80 -3.44 4.26
CA ASN A 145 -2.64 -3.63 5.13
C ASN A 145 -1.33 -3.21 4.43
N VAL A 146 -1.15 -3.62 3.18
CA VAL A 146 0.05 -3.27 2.41
C VAL A 146 0.09 -1.77 2.08
N SER A 147 -1.05 -1.13 1.81
CA SER A 147 -1.07 0.29 1.42
C SER A 147 -0.97 1.25 2.60
N THR A 148 -1.55 0.91 3.74
CA THR A 148 -1.76 1.86 4.85
C THR A 148 -0.96 1.47 6.08
N VAL A 149 -0.99 0.20 6.47
CA VAL A 149 -0.28 -0.26 7.69
C VAL A 149 1.21 -0.32 7.43
N ASP A 150 1.65 -0.86 6.29
CA ASP A 150 3.07 -0.91 5.95
C ASP A 150 3.61 0.50 5.68
N ALA A 151 2.87 1.36 4.96
CA ALA A 151 3.25 2.76 4.76
C ALA A 151 3.42 3.53 6.08
N ALA A 152 2.54 3.28 7.06
CA ALA A 152 2.65 3.86 8.40
C ALA A 152 3.87 3.36 9.16
N ARG A 153 4.22 2.07 9.01
CA ARG A 153 5.39 1.43 9.64
C ARG A 153 6.69 1.81 8.97
N SER A 154 6.69 2.08 7.67
CA SER A 154 7.87 2.49 6.88
C SER A 154 8.30 3.94 7.13
N GLY A 155 7.71 4.63 8.11
CA GLY A 155 8.25 5.92 8.60
C GLY A 155 7.91 7.15 7.76
N ILE A 156 6.99 7.06 6.78
CA ILE A 156 6.54 8.25 6.03
C ILE A 156 5.94 9.30 7.00
N ASN A 157 5.35 8.86 8.11
CA ASN A 157 4.85 9.76 9.16
C ASN A 157 5.93 10.29 10.12
N GLU A 158 7.09 9.64 10.25
CA GLU A 158 8.20 10.18 11.07
C GLU A 158 8.89 11.35 10.36
N HIS A 159 9.01 11.31 9.03
CA HIS A 159 9.65 12.37 8.26
C HIS A 159 8.83 13.67 8.12
N LEU A 160 7.54 13.64 8.50
CA LEU A 160 6.67 14.82 8.57
C LEU A 160 6.64 15.46 9.96
N ASN A 161 7.02 14.74 11.01
CA ASN A 161 7.29 15.31 12.32
C ASN A 161 8.75 15.77 12.36
N LEU A 162 9.04 16.84 11.62
CA LEU A 162 10.33 17.52 11.70
C LEU A 162 10.68 17.76 13.16
N SER A 163 11.87 17.31 13.53
CA SER A 163 12.52 17.50 14.82
C SER A 163 12.21 18.89 15.40
N PRO A 164 11.93 19.02 16.72
CA PRO A 164 11.78 20.32 17.39
C PRO A 164 12.99 21.26 17.20
N GLU A 165 14.08 20.76 16.64
CA GLU A 165 15.27 21.51 16.23
C GLU A 165 15.02 22.44 15.02
N ILE A 166 14.27 22.00 14.00
CA ILE A 166 14.04 22.81 12.78
C ILE A 166 12.97 23.90 13.02
N ALA A 167 12.03 23.64 13.95
CA ALA A 167 11.05 24.63 14.41
C ALA A 167 11.69 25.75 15.25
N ASN A 168 12.80 25.46 15.95
CA ASN A 168 13.53 26.47 16.73
C ASN A 168 14.46 27.31 15.87
N GLU A 169 14.99 26.78 14.77
CA GLU A 169 15.84 27.55 13.85
C GLU A 169 15.06 28.61 13.06
N SER A 170 13.80 28.32 12.70
CA SER A 170 12.91 29.26 12.01
C SER A 170 12.45 30.44 12.89
N LYS A 171 12.45 30.28 14.22
CA LYS A 171 12.25 31.38 15.19
C LYS A 171 13.50 32.24 15.41
N ARG A 172 14.71 31.68 15.24
CA ARG A 172 15.97 32.43 15.41
C ARG A 172 16.29 33.35 14.22
N ARG A 173 15.73 33.09 13.04
CA ARG A 173 15.93 33.90 11.83
C ARG A 173 15.00 35.12 11.70
N HIS A 174 14.03 35.29 12.60
CA HIS A 174 13.06 36.40 12.58
C HIS A 174 13.27 37.41 13.73
N LYS A 175 14.48 37.47 14.29
CA LYS A 175 14.91 38.51 15.22
C LYS A 175 16.19 39.13 14.68
#